data_AF-A0A1E7QZP1-F1
#
_entry.id   AF-A0A1E7QZP1-F1
#
_cell.length_a   1.000
_cell.length_b   1.000
_cell.length_c   1.000
_cell.angle_alpha   90.00
_cell.angle_beta   90.00
_cell.angle_gamma   90.00
#
_symmetry.space_group_name_H-M   'P 1'
#
loop_
_entity.id
_entity.type
_entity.pdbx_description
1 polymer ?
#
loop_
_entity_poly.entity_id
_entity_poly.type
_entity_poly.pdbx_seq_one_letter_code
_entity_poly.pdbx_strand_id
1 'polypeptide(L)'
;MNLIGVFFTLFLACLILTYLFKDKKKINKQYSDISIKKLVQKTFPNHVVREKNEQIMLCEIDHRNEPRELAFIRINPYFKTKEILDKGNFIIATYPKIPTAKELKKDIQHKL
;
A
#
# COMPACT_ATOMS: atom_id res chain seq x y z
N MET A 1 11.57 -49.30 -7.34
CA MET A 1 11.54 -47.83 -7.56
C MET A 1 12.88 -47.27 -7.12
N ASN A 2 13.65 -46.70 -8.05
CA ASN A 2 14.99 -46.20 -7.75
C ASN A 2 14.88 -44.96 -6.86
N LEU A 3 15.61 -44.94 -5.75
CA LEU A 3 15.64 -43.84 -4.78
C LEU A 3 15.89 -42.48 -5.48
N ILE A 4 16.76 -42.49 -6.50
CA ILE A 4 17.08 -41.34 -7.36
C ILE A 4 15.84 -40.81 -8.11
N GLY A 5 14.97 -41.71 -8.59
CA GLY A 5 13.74 -41.32 -9.28
C GLY A 5 12.73 -40.65 -8.36
N VAL A 6 12.69 -41.05 -7.07
CA VAL A 6 11.82 -40.42 -6.06
C VAL A 6 12.27 -39.00 -5.73
N PHE A 7 13.57 -38.75 -5.61
CA PHE A 7 14.08 -37.40 -5.41
C PHE A 7 13.81 -36.49 -6.61
N PHE A 8 13.95 -37.02 -7.82
CA PHE A 8 13.71 -36.26 -9.05
C PHE A 8 12.24 -35.85 -9.19
N THR A 9 11.28 -36.73 -8.86
CA THR A 9 9.85 -36.38 -8.87
C THR A 9 9.49 -35.38 -7.78
N LEU A 10 10.09 -35.48 -6.59
CA LEU A 10 9.86 -34.51 -5.51
C LEU A 10 10.34 -33.10 -5.90
N PHE A 11 11.51 -33.02 -6.55
CA PHE A 11 12.08 -31.76 -7.02
C PHE A 11 11.22 -31.08 -8.09
N LEU A 12 10.75 -31.85 -9.08
CA LEU A 12 9.83 -31.36 -10.12
C LEU A 12 8.49 -30.89 -9.53
N ALA A 13 7.93 -31.63 -8.57
CA ALA A 13 6.70 -31.21 -7.89
C ALA A 13 6.89 -29.89 -7.13
N CYS A 14 8.04 -29.70 -6.49
CA CYS A 14 8.38 -28.46 -5.77
C CYS A 14 8.50 -27.26 -6.72
N LEU A 15 9.16 -27.42 -7.88
CA LEU A 15 9.25 -26.39 -8.90
C LEU A 15 7.89 -25.99 -9.46
N ILE A 16 7.02 -26.97 -9.75
CA ILE A 16 5.65 -26.72 -10.22
C ILE A 16 4.85 -25.95 -9.18
N LEU A 17 4.97 -26.30 -7.89
CA LEU A 17 4.34 -25.55 -6.80
C LEU A 17 4.78 -24.08 -6.82
N THR A 18 6.10 -23.81 -6.83
CA THR A 18 6.61 -22.42 -6.82
C THR A 18 6.17 -21.60 -8.03
N TYR A 19 6.01 -22.24 -9.20
CA TYR A 19 5.53 -21.58 -10.41
C TYR A 19 4.04 -21.23 -10.34
N LEU A 20 3.21 -22.12 -9.78
CA LEU A 20 1.77 -21.87 -9.60
C LEU A 20 1.48 -20.76 -8.58
N PHE A 21 2.32 -20.58 -7.57
CA PHE A 21 2.23 -19.49 -6.59
C PHE A 21 2.83 -18.16 -7.08
N LYS A 22 3.29 -18.05 -8.34
CA LYS A 22 3.87 -16.82 -8.89
C LYS A 22 2.75 -15.78 -9.13
N ASP A 23 2.53 -14.99 -8.10
CA ASP A 23 1.54 -13.94 -7.89
C ASP A 23 1.10 -13.13 -9.14
N LYS A 24 -0.20 -13.22 -9.49
CA LYS A 24 -0.94 -12.27 -10.36
C LYS A 24 -1.16 -10.88 -9.69
N LYS A 25 -0.44 -10.59 -8.60
CA LYS A 25 -0.78 -9.54 -7.62
C LYS A 25 -0.27 -8.15 -7.99
N LYS A 26 0.82 -8.06 -8.75
CA LYS A 26 1.45 -6.77 -9.10
C LYS A 26 0.57 -5.87 -9.97
N ILE A 27 -0.15 -6.42 -10.95
CA ILE A 27 -0.94 -5.63 -11.90
C ILE A 27 -2.15 -4.96 -11.22
N ASN A 28 -2.89 -5.69 -10.38
CA ASN A 28 -4.03 -5.14 -9.65
C ASN A 28 -3.62 -4.08 -8.63
N LYS A 29 -2.48 -4.29 -7.95
CA LYS A 29 -1.96 -3.35 -6.95
C LYS A 29 -1.54 -2.01 -7.57
N GLN A 30 -0.88 -2.04 -8.73
CA GLN A 30 -0.48 -0.82 -9.42
C GLN A 30 -1.67 0.02 -9.88
N TYR A 31 -2.74 -0.61 -10.38
CA TYR A 31 -3.95 0.11 -10.78
C TYR A 31 -4.67 0.73 -9.58
N SER A 32 -4.73 0.01 -8.44
CA SER A 32 -5.27 0.58 -7.21
C SER A 32 -4.45 1.79 -6.75
N ASP A 33 -3.11 1.72 -6.78
CA ASP A 33 -2.22 2.80 -6.32
C ASP A 33 -2.41 4.09 -7.13
N ILE A 34 -2.54 3.99 -8.46
CA ILE A 34 -2.86 5.13 -9.34
C ILE A 34 -4.21 5.77 -8.96
N SER A 35 -5.22 4.93 -8.67
CA SER A 35 -6.56 5.41 -8.32
C SER A 35 -6.60 6.11 -6.95
N ILE A 36 -5.87 5.59 -5.96
CA ILE A 36 -5.77 6.17 -4.63
C ILE A 36 -5.01 7.49 -4.68
N LYS A 37 -3.88 7.54 -5.39
CA LYS A 37 -3.10 8.77 -5.53
C LYS A 37 -3.95 9.91 -6.07
N LYS A 38 -4.69 9.67 -7.15
CA LYS A 38 -5.62 10.66 -7.74
C LYS A 38 -6.68 11.11 -6.74
N LEU A 39 -7.24 10.17 -5.97
CA LEU A 39 -8.20 10.49 -4.92
C LEU A 39 -7.58 11.38 -3.84
N VAL A 40 -6.38 11.05 -3.34
CA VAL A 40 -5.67 11.82 -2.30
C VAL A 40 -5.33 13.22 -2.81
N GLN A 41 -4.79 13.34 -4.03
CA GLN A 41 -4.51 14.62 -4.69
C GLN A 41 -5.76 15.50 -4.82
N LYS A 42 -6.90 14.92 -5.23
CA LYS A 42 -8.17 15.64 -5.33
C LYS A 42 -8.72 16.04 -3.96
N THR A 43 -8.47 15.21 -2.94
CA THR A 43 -8.96 15.44 -1.58
C THR A 43 -8.17 16.53 -0.85
N PHE A 44 -6.87 16.61 -1.10
CA PHE A 44 -5.92 17.54 -0.47
C PHE A 44 -5.12 18.32 -1.52
N PRO A 45 -5.74 19.27 -2.24
CA PRO A 45 -5.10 19.96 -3.37
C PRO A 45 -3.91 20.85 -2.97
N ASN A 46 -3.86 21.32 -1.73
CA ASN A 46 -2.78 22.19 -1.22
C ASN A 46 -1.58 21.40 -0.67
N HIS A 47 -1.58 20.08 -0.81
CA HIS A 47 -0.57 19.19 -0.25
C HIS A 47 0.20 18.47 -1.34
N VAL A 48 1.44 18.10 -1.04
CA VAL A 48 2.26 17.32 -1.95
C VAL A 48 1.96 15.84 -1.75
N VAL A 49 1.57 15.15 -2.83
CA VAL A 49 1.25 13.72 -2.81
C VAL A 49 2.29 12.95 -3.62
N ARG A 50 2.99 11.99 -2.97
CA ARG A 50 4.04 11.17 -3.58
C ARG A 50 3.75 9.68 -3.40
N GLU A 51 4.34 8.87 -4.26
CA GLU A 51 4.39 7.41 -4.06
C GLU A 51 5.75 7.05 -3.46
N LYS A 52 5.75 6.28 -2.38
CA LYS A 52 6.98 5.80 -1.71
C LYS A 52 6.73 4.42 -1.13
N ASN A 53 7.57 3.44 -1.45
CA ASN A 53 7.48 2.07 -0.93
C ASN A 53 6.07 1.45 -1.01
N GLU A 54 5.42 1.59 -2.18
CA GLU A 54 4.05 1.08 -2.42
C GLU A 54 2.97 1.70 -1.52
N GLN A 55 3.19 2.93 -1.07
CA GLN A 55 2.26 3.71 -0.27
C GLN A 55 2.11 5.11 -0.86
N ILE A 56 0.95 5.73 -0.61
CA ILE A 56 0.71 7.12 -0.98
C ILE A 56 1.06 8.00 0.22
N MET A 57 2.09 8.82 0.05
CA MET A 57 2.57 9.76 1.06
C MET A 57 1.95 11.13 0.82
N LEU A 58 1.32 11.68 1.85
CA LEU A 58 0.81 13.05 1.91
C LEU A 58 1.80 13.90 2.71
N CYS A 59 2.22 15.01 2.12
CA CYS A 59 3.18 15.94 2.70
C CYS A 59 2.65 17.38 2.68
N GLU A 60 3.06 18.14 3.68
CA GLU A 60 3.03 19.60 3.66
C GLU A 60 4.42 20.14 3.28
N ILE A 61 4.47 21.34 2.72
CA ILE A 61 5.73 22.05 2.49
C ILE A 61 5.97 22.99 3.67
N ASP A 62 7.10 22.83 4.36
CA ASP A 62 7.43 23.65 5.51
C ASP A 62 8.01 25.03 5.12
N HIS A 63 8.33 25.85 6.11
CA HIS A 63 8.95 27.18 5.95
C HIS A 63 10.33 27.15 5.27
N ARG A 64 10.97 25.98 5.16
CA ARG A 64 12.27 25.76 4.48
C ARG A 64 12.09 25.16 3.09
N ASN A 65 10.85 25.05 2.62
CA ASN A 65 10.48 24.41 1.37
C ASN A 65 10.79 22.90 1.34
N GLU A 66 10.88 22.27 2.52
CA GLU A 66 11.09 20.83 2.67
C GLU A 66 9.74 20.09 2.86
N PRO A 67 9.58 18.90 2.25
CA PRO A 67 8.39 18.11 2.42
C PRO A 67 8.33 17.48 3.81
N ARG A 68 7.42 17.96 4.65
CA ARG A 68 7.09 17.36 5.94
C ARG A 68 6.02 16.28 5.75
N GLU A 69 6.32 15.07 6.21
CA GLU A 69 5.42 13.92 6.12
C GLU A 69 4.23 14.08 7.08
N LEU A 70 3.00 13.98 6.57
CA LEU A 70 1.76 14.05 7.38
C LEU A 70 1.07 12.69 7.51
N ALA A 71 0.96 11.97 6.40
CA ALA A 71 0.28 10.68 6.37
C ALA A 71 0.85 9.73 5.31
N PHE A 72 0.90 8.45 5.66
CA PHE A 72 1.13 7.35 4.73
C PHE A 72 -0.18 6.56 4.56
N ILE A 73 -0.65 6.47 3.33
CA ILE A 73 -1.94 5.84 2.99
C ILE A 73 -1.65 4.57 2.21
N ARG A 74 -2.18 3.46 2.71
CA ARG A 74 -2.00 2.13 2.12
C ARG A 74 -3.35 1.45 1.93
N ILE A 75 -3.51 0.73 0.82
CA ILE A 75 -4.60 -0.24 0.66
C ILE A 75 -4.07 -1.65 0.89
N ASN A 76 -4.72 -2.37 1.80
CA ASN A 76 -4.38 -3.74 2.10
C ASN A 76 -5.65 -4.59 2.27
N PRO A 77 -6.06 -5.34 1.25
CA PRO A 77 -7.32 -6.11 1.28
C PRO A 77 -7.28 -7.30 2.26
N TYR A 78 -6.13 -7.64 2.84
CA TYR A 78 -6.03 -8.67 3.88
C TYR A 78 -6.55 -8.18 5.24
N PHE A 79 -6.67 -6.87 5.43
CA PHE A 79 -7.22 -6.31 6.66
C PHE A 79 -8.74 -6.39 6.63
N LYS A 80 -9.37 -6.70 7.77
CA LYS A 80 -10.83 -6.73 7.88
C LYS A 80 -11.42 -5.33 8.07
N THR A 81 -10.72 -4.49 8.82
CA THR A 81 -11.11 -3.11 9.13
C THR A 81 -9.95 -2.17 8.87
N LYS A 82 -10.24 -0.87 8.73
CA LYS A 82 -9.17 0.12 8.65
C LYS A 82 -8.37 0.17 9.95
N GLU A 83 -7.10 0.53 9.81
CA GLU A 83 -6.17 0.73 10.92
C GLU A 83 -5.52 2.11 10.75
N ILE A 84 -5.48 2.88 11.83
CA ILE A 84 -4.82 4.19 11.87
C ILE A 84 -3.81 4.14 13.01
N LEU A 85 -2.53 4.26 12.66
CA LEU A 85 -1.43 4.30 13.60
C LEU A 85 -0.86 5.71 13.67
N ASP A 86 -0.91 6.33 14.83
CA ASP A 86 -0.24 7.61 15.07
C ASP A 86 1.24 7.38 15.42
N LYS A 87 2.14 8.04 14.69
CA LYS A 87 3.60 8.01 14.91
C LYS A 87 4.13 9.35 15.45
N GLY A 88 3.26 10.20 15.97
CA GLY A 88 3.57 11.54 16.46
C GLY A 88 3.66 12.53 15.31
N ASN A 89 4.69 12.42 14.47
CA ASN A 89 4.92 13.36 13.36
C ASN A 89 4.01 13.13 12.17
N PHE A 90 3.60 11.87 11.94
CA PHE A 90 2.71 11.48 10.85
C PHE A 90 1.79 10.35 11.30
N ILE A 91 0.79 10.02 10.49
CA ILE A 91 0.00 8.79 10.66
C ILE A 91 0.28 7.77 9.57
N ILE A 92 0.00 6.50 9.87
CA ILE A 92 -0.09 5.43 8.88
C ILE A 92 -1.56 4.99 8.85
N ALA A 93 -2.23 5.23 7.73
CA ALA A 93 -3.61 4.84 7.51
C ALA A 93 -3.67 3.67 6.52
N THR A 94 -4.02 2.48 7.03
CA THR A 94 -4.19 1.27 6.23
C THR A 94 -5.68 0.99 6.06
N TYR A 95 -6.15 0.98 4.81
CA TYR A 95 -7.55 0.71 4.48
C TYR A 95 -7.71 -0.64 3.77
N PRO A 96 -8.79 -1.39 4.05
CA PRO A 96 -9.05 -2.66 3.37
C PRO A 96 -9.48 -2.49 1.90
N LYS A 97 -10.01 -1.31 1.57
CA LYS A 97 -10.49 -0.91 0.23
C LYS A 97 -10.23 0.58 0.02
N ILE A 98 -10.36 1.06 -1.21
CA ILE A 98 -10.22 2.49 -1.53
C ILE A 98 -11.22 3.29 -0.66
N PRO A 99 -10.73 4.21 0.20
CA PRO A 99 -11.59 5.01 1.06
C PRO A 99 -12.32 6.08 0.26
N THR A 100 -13.28 6.75 0.88
CA THR A 100 -13.90 7.95 0.28
C THR A 100 -13.12 9.21 0.64
N ALA A 101 -13.30 10.30 -0.11
CA ALA A 101 -12.70 11.59 0.23
C ALA A 101 -13.12 12.10 1.62
N LYS A 102 -14.37 11.85 2.04
CA LYS A 102 -14.86 12.23 3.38
C LYS A 102 -14.15 11.44 4.47
N GLU A 103 -13.95 10.14 4.25
CA GLU A 103 -13.25 9.26 5.18
C GLU A 103 -11.78 9.65 5.33
N LEU A 104 -11.09 9.91 4.21
CA LEU A 104 -9.71 10.40 4.21
C LEU A 104 -9.58 11.71 5.00
N LYS A 105 -10.46 12.68 4.75
CA LYS A 105 -10.44 13.96 5.49
C LYS A 105 -10.62 13.74 6.98
N LYS A 106 -11.63 12.97 7.38
CA LYS A 106 -11.91 12.68 8.79
C LYS A 106 -10.74 12.01 9.48
N ASP A 107 -10.09 11.05 8.82
CA ASP A 107 -9.02 10.26 9.42
C ASP A 107 -7.69 11.05 9.47
N ILE A 108 -7.45 11.96 8.53
CA ILE A 108 -6.18 12.73 8.41
C ILE A 108 -6.27 14.11 9.07
N GLN A 109 -7.46 14.65 9.35
CA GLN A 109 -7.66 16.03 9.87
C GLN A 109 -6.80 16.41 11.08
N HIS A 110 -6.43 15.43 11.92
CA HIS A 110 -5.63 15.68 13.12
C HIS A 110 -4.14 15.91 12.83
N LYS A 111 -3.70 15.76 11.57
CA LYS A 111 -2.32 16.02 11.10
C LYS A 111 -2.21 17.16 10.09
N LEU A 112 -3.33 17.70 9.62
CA LEU A 112 -3.36 18.84 8.71
C LEU A 112 -3.19 20.16 9.48
#